data_AF-X1GW79-F1
#
_entry.id   AF-X1GW79-F1
#
_cell.length_a   1.000
_cell.length_b   1.000
_cell.length_c   1.000
_cell.angle_alpha   90.00
_cell.angle_beta   90.00
_cell.angle_gamma   90.00
#
_symmetry.space_group_name_H-M   'P 1'
#
loop_
_entity.id
_entity.type
_entity.pdbx_description
1 polymer ?
#
loop_
_entity_poly.entity_id
_entity_poly.type
_entity_poly.pdbx_seq_one_letter_code
_entity_poly.pdbx_strand_id
1 'polypeptide(L)'
;LRETGITIFLISEMYQGDNRFGKYGVEEFLADAVIHLDLRRERDILERYLGIVKMRYTNHNLQYFPLFYNKDKFIIYTKEEIEL
;
A
#
# COMPACT_ATOMS: atom_id res chain seq x y z
N LEU A 1 20.19 0.59 -9.59
CA LEU A 1 19.16 -0.27 -8.96
C LEU A 1 18.47 -1.16 -9.97
N ARG A 2 17.86 -0.63 -11.04
CA ARG A 2 17.23 -1.48 -12.08
C ARG A 2 18.20 -2.48 -12.72
N GLU A 3 19.44 -2.05 -12.99
CA GLU A 3 20.48 -2.89 -13.61
C GLU A 3 21.04 -3.97 -12.68
N THR A 4 20.76 -3.93 -11.36
CA THR A 4 21.33 -4.90 -10.42
C THR A 4 20.56 -6.22 -10.38
N GLY A 5 19.39 -6.31 -11.03
CA GLY A 5 18.58 -7.53 -11.05
C GLY A 5 17.97 -7.92 -9.70
N ILE A 6 17.92 -7.01 -8.73
CA ILE A 6 17.41 -7.26 -7.37
C ILE A 6 16.00 -6.68 -7.23
N THR A 7 15.12 -7.38 -6.52
CA THR A 7 13.82 -6.83 -6.09
C THR A 7 14.01 -5.87 -4.92
N ILE A 8 13.56 -4.63 -5.08
CA ILE A 8 13.80 -3.55 -4.11
C ILE A 8 12.48 -2.94 -3.70
N PHE A 9 12.33 -2.71 -2.39
CA PHE A 9 11.27 -1.89 -1.83
C PHE A 9 11.86 -0.53 -1.43
N LEU A 10 11.24 0.54 -1.89
CA LEU A 10 11.56 1.91 -1.50
C LEU A 10 10.42 2.43 -0.62
N ILE A 11 10.76 3.07 0.49
CA ILE A 11 9.79 3.66 1.40
C ILE A 11 9.76 5.16 1.13
N SER A 12 8.56 5.70 0.90
CA SER A 12 8.31 7.13 0.79
C SER A 12 7.18 7.52 1.73
N GLU A 13 7.27 8.73 2.28
CA GLU A 13 6.21 9.34 3.05
C GLU A 13 5.24 10.09 2.14
N MET A 14 4.03 10.30 2.63
CA MET A 14 2.95 11.06 1.98
C MET A 14 2.25 11.92 3.02
N TYR A 15 1.74 13.08 2.61
CA TYR A 15 0.83 13.85 3.46
C TYR A 15 -0.51 13.14 3.58
N GLN A 16 -1.08 13.09 4.78
CA GLN A 16 -2.37 12.45 5.00
C GLN A 16 -3.47 13.17 4.19
N GLY A 17 -4.25 12.41 3.42
CA GLY A 17 -5.33 12.93 2.58
C GLY A 17 -4.87 13.56 1.26
N ASP A 18 -3.57 13.49 0.93
CA ASP A 18 -3.09 13.84 -0.41
C ASP A 18 -3.44 12.72 -1.40
N ASN A 19 -3.72 13.10 -2.64
CA ASN A 19 -3.99 12.16 -3.73
C ASN A 19 -2.73 11.80 -4.53
N ARG A 20 -1.60 12.45 -4.23
CA ARG A 20 -0.31 12.21 -4.89
C ARG A 20 0.46 11.14 -4.13
N PHE A 21 0.96 10.12 -4.83
CA PHE A 21 1.62 8.98 -4.23
C PHE A 21 3.13 9.22 -4.08
N GLY A 22 3.48 10.04 -3.10
CA GLY A 22 4.85 10.39 -2.76
C GLY A 22 4.92 11.75 -2.08
N LYS A 23 6.11 12.16 -1.64
CA LYS A 23 6.29 13.46 -1.00
C LYS A 23 6.26 14.59 -2.03
N TYR A 24 6.76 14.32 -3.23
CA TYR A 24 6.86 15.30 -4.31
C TYR A 24 5.85 15.05 -5.44
N GLY A 25 5.15 13.91 -5.43
CA GLY A 25 4.17 13.53 -6.44
C GLY A 25 4.79 13.21 -7.79
N VAL A 26 6.06 12.78 -7.79
CA VAL A 26 6.78 12.33 -8.99
C VAL A 26 7.21 10.87 -8.87
N GLU A 27 7.28 10.36 -7.64
CA GLU A 27 7.76 9.05 -7.28
C GLU A 27 6.91 7.95 -7.95
N GLU A 28 5.60 8.16 -8.03
CA GLU A 28 4.69 7.21 -8.65
C GLU A 28 4.91 7.05 -10.15
N PHE A 29 5.50 8.01 -10.85
CA PHE A 29 5.74 7.89 -12.29
C PHE A 29 7.01 7.07 -12.58
N LEU A 30 7.98 7.12 -11.67
CA LEU A 30 9.29 6.46 -11.80
C LEU A 30 9.26 4.98 -11.38
N ALA A 31 8.48 4.66 -10.35
CA ALA A 31 8.36 3.30 -9.84
C ALA A 31 7.61 2.38 -10.82
N ASP A 32 7.88 1.07 -10.81
CA ASP A 32 7.06 0.10 -11.57
C ASP A 32 5.83 -0.34 -10.78
N ALA A 33 6.00 -0.39 -9.46
CA ALA A 33 5.00 -0.78 -8.48
C ALA A 33 4.80 0.35 -7.47
N VAL A 34 3.55 0.58 -7.06
CA VAL A 34 3.21 1.48 -5.96
C VAL A 34 2.28 0.75 -5.01
N ILE A 35 2.77 0.49 -3.80
CA ILE A 35 2.01 -0.07 -2.69
C ILE A 35 1.71 1.09 -1.74
N HIS A 36 0.44 1.34 -1.47
CA HIS A 36 0.00 2.41 -0.59
C HIS A 36 -0.47 1.85 0.75
N LEU A 37 0.12 2.37 1.83
CA LEU A 37 -0.32 2.14 3.20
C LEU A 37 -1.15 3.33 3.65
N ASP A 38 -2.45 3.11 3.81
CA ASP A 38 -3.44 4.15 4.10
C ASP A 38 -3.87 4.11 5.57
N LEU A 39 -4.13 5.29 6.13
CA LEU A 39 -4.56 5.51 7.50
C LEU A 39 -5.90 6.22 7.50
N ARG A 40 -6.95 5.49 7.85
CA ARG A 40 -8.32 6.01 7.92
C ARG A 40 -8.70 6.23 9.38
N ARG A 41 -9.20 7.42 9.67
CA ARG A 41 -9.76 7.73 10.99
C ARG A 41 -11.26 7.65 10.90
N GLU A 42 -11.84 6.68 11.59
CA GLU A 42 -13.29 6.57 11.75
C GLU A 42 -13.64 6.77 13.22
N ARG A 43 -14.25 7.92 13.52
CA ARG A 43 -14.50 8.38 14.89
C ARG A 43 -13.21 8.41 15.71
N ASP A 44 -13.12 7.57 16.75
CA ASP A 44 -11.98 7.47 17.65
C ASP A 44 -11.06 6.28 17.32
N ILE A 45 -11.31 5.59 16.20
CA ILE A 45 -10.55 4.40 15.78
C ILE A 45 -9.66 4.77 14.58
N LEU A 46 -8.40 4.35 14.66
CA LEU A 46 -7.44 4.44 13.56
C LEU A 46 -7.31 3.08 12.89
N GLU A 47 -7.73 3.01 11.63
CA GLU A 47 -7.67 1.81 10.81
C GLU A 47 -6.56 1.91 9.78
N ARG A 48 -5.84 0.81 9.58
CA ARG A 48 -4.75 0.71 8.59
C ARG A 48 -5.24 -0.11 7.42
N TYR A 49 -4.93 0.35 6.22
CA TYR A 49 -5.24 -0.37 4.98
C TYR A 49 -3.99 -0.47 4.09
N LEU A 50 -3.95 -1.51 3.26
CA LEU A 50 -2.95 -1.68 2.20
C LEU A 50 -3.66 -1.82 0.86
N GLY A 51 -3.22 -1.03 -0.13
CA GLY A 51 -3.70 -1.11 -1.50
C GLY A 51 -2.54 -1.14 -2.48
N ILE A 52 -2.76 -1.78 -3.63
CA ILE A 52 -1.82 -1.73 -4.76
C ILE A 52 -2.38 -0.71 -5.76
N VAL A 53 -1.69 0.42 -5.89
CA VAL A 53 -2.10 1.53 -6.76
C VAL A 53 -1.67 1.27 -8.20
N LYS A 54 -0.51 0.62 -8.36
CA LYS A 54 0.07 0.34 -9.67
C LYS A 54 0.96 -0.89 -9.60
N MET A 55 0.88 -1.74 -10.62
CA MET A 55 1.88 -2.75 -10.97
C MET A 55 2.01 -2.78 -12.49
N ARG A 56 3.11 -2.26 -13.05
CA ARG A 56 3.32 -2.27 -14.50
C ARG A 56 3.39 -3.73 -15.01
N TYR A 57 2.68 -4.00 -16.10
CA TYR A 57 2.64 -5.30 -16.78
C TYR A 57 2.13 -6.48 -15.91
N THR A 58 1.38 -6.21 -14.85
CA THR A 58 0.86 -7.27 -13.97
C THR A 58 -0.55 -6.93 -13.48
N ASN A 59 -1.47 -7.88 -13.63
CA ASN A 59 -2.81 -7.74 -13.05
C ASN A 59 -2.73 -7.87 -11.52
N HIS A 60 -3.49 -7.06 -10.81
CA HIS A 60 -3.50 -7.02 -9.35
C HIS A 60 -4.88 -6.60 -8.84
N ASN A 61 -5.16 -6.93 -7.58
CA ASN A 61 -6.41 -6.52 -6.95
C ASN A 61 -6.37 -5.01 -6.64
N LEU A 62 -7.44 -4.30 -7.02
CA LEU A 62 -7.60 -2.85 -6.85
C LEU A 62 -8.24 -2.48 -5.50
N GLN A 63 -8.63 -3.48 -4.70
CA GLN A 63 -9.20 -3.27 -3.37
C GLN A 63 -8.12 -2.87 -2.36
N TYR A 64 -8.51 -1.97 -1.44
CA TYR A 64 -7.78 -1.75 -0.20
C TYR A 64 -8.19 -2.78 0.84
N PHE A 65 -7.21 -3.48 1.41
CA PHE A 65 -7.41 -4.50 2.42
C PHE A 65 -7.02 -4.01 3.81
N PRO A 66 -7.75 -4.38 4.87
CA PRO A 66 -7.37 -4.00 6.22
C PRO A 66 -6.06 -4.68 6.62
N LEU A 67 -5.18 -3.91 7.27
CA LEU A 67 -3.85 -4.33 7.69
C LEU A 67 -3.76 -4.40 9.21
N PHE A 68 -3.66 -5.61 9.73
CA PHE A 68 -3.53 -5.89 11.16
C PHE A 68 -2.07 -6.16 11.53
N TYR A 69 -1.70 -5.83 12.77
CA TYR A 69 -0.43 -6.27 13.36
C TYR A 69 -0.77 -7.15 14.56
N ASN A 70 -0.39 -8.42 14.50
CA ASN A 70 -0.67 -9.39 15.56
C ASN A 70 0.48 -10.38 15.66
N LYS A 71 0.89 -10.73 16.90
CA LYS A 71 1.97 -11.69 17.18
C LYS A 71 3.22 -11.45 16.31
N ASP A 72 3.65 -10.20 16.25
CA ASP A 72 4.83 -9.75 15.50
C ASP A 72 4.78 -9.92 13.98
N LYS A 73 3.57 -9.98 13.42
CA LYS A 73 3.34 -10.10 11.97
C LYS A 73 2.28 -9.13 11.49
N PHE A 74 2.49 -8.62 10.29
CA PHE A 74 1.43 -7.96 9.53
C PHE A 74 0.55 -8.99 8.83
N ILE A 75 -0.77 -8.86 8.97
CA ILE A 75 -1.76 -9.77 8.42
C ILE A 75 -2.76 -8.96 7.60
N ILE A 76 -3.07 -9.46 6.42
CA ILE A 76 -4.09 -8.91 5.52
C ILE A 76 -5.14 -10.00 5.37
N TYR A 77 -6.40 -9.65 5.57
CA TYR A 77 -7.52 -10.54 5.29
C TYR A 77 -8.23 -10.07 4.01
N THR A 78 -8.51 -11.01 3.13
CA THR A 78 -9.36 -10.79 1.96
C THR A 78 -10.84 -10.80 2.38
N LYS A 79 -11.73 -10.21 1.57
CA LYS A 79 -13.17 -10.19 1.90
C LYS A 79 -13.75 -11.59 2.13
N GLU A 80 -13.30 -12.55 1.33
CA GLU A 80 -13.70 -13.96 1.42
C GLU A 80 -13.34 -14.57 2.79
N GLU A 81 -12.26 -14.10 3.44
CA GLU A 81 -11.80 -14.60 4.74
C GLU A 81 -12.45 -13.88 5.94
N ILE A 82 -13.03 -12.69 5.74
CA ILE A 82 -13.70 -11.92 6.81
C ILE A 82 -15.20 -12.31 6.91
N GLU A 83 -15.79 -12.78 5.81
CA GLU A 83 -17.19 -13.19 5.73
C GLU A 83 -17.44 -14.66 6.15
N LEU A 84 -16.39 -15.41 6.50
CA LEU A 84 -16.42 -16.78 7.05
C LEU A 84 -16.19 -16.78 8.57
#